data_AF-A0A8H5TT99-F1
#
_entry.id   AF-A0A8H5TT99-F1
#
_cell.length_a   1.000
_cell.length_b   1.000
_cell.length_c   1.000
_cell.angle_alpha   90.00
_cell.angle_beta   90.00
_cell.angle_gamma   90.00
#
_symmetry.space_group_name_H-M   'P 1'
#
loop_
_entity.id
_entity.type
_entity.pdbx_description
1 polymer ?
#
loop_
_entity_poly.entity_id
_entity_poly.type
_entity_poly.pdbx_seq_one_letter_code
_entity_poly.pdbx_strand_id
1 'polypeptide(L)'
;MVERRRCLGWMSRGSIAYKQIPLVTFTSSSTLLSRPVFTDAIGSLPLTSITVPPAQGQTHTHTVVFLHGRGDNAANFSSSLQYSRDSQDRTLADAFPSFRWVFPQAPQRKCASSPDVWNQWFDVWNVRNLSENEDLQAEGLKEVVPKIRDILAKEANDLDGRWDKVILMGISMGSATSVHTLFNLDIPAPNKGLGAFIGFSGRCPFAGRTLDEMRKTLQLDSVPAHSDVLKNTPILLEHCVDDPLVLVDWGRWQCEILKGFGANVTWREYGSGGHWFHSPQGMDDAIGFLKAVL
;
A
#
# COMPACT_ATOMS: atom_id res chain seq x y z
N MET A 1 -14.49 10.47 47.07
CA MET A 1 -13.46 11.35 47.67
C MET A 1 -12.27 11.31 46.73
N VAL A 2 -11.85 12.33 46.00
CA VAL A 2 -12.01 13.79 46.12
C VAL A 2 -12.24 14.37 44.73
N GLU A 3 -13.04 15.44 44.72
CA GLU A 3 -13.58 16.18 43.58
C GLU A 3 -12.81 17.50 43.39
N ARG A 4 -13.06 18.15 42.24
CA ARG A 4 -12.83 19.58 41.87
C ARG A 4 -11.51 19.84 41.11
N ARG A 5 -11.54 20.52 39.95
CA ARG A 5 -12.09 21.87 39.78
C ARG A 5 -12.83 22.09 38.45
N ARG A 6 -13.96 22.79 38.59
CA ARG A 6 -14.68 23.56 37.56
C ARG A 6 -13.90 24.84 37.23
N CYS A 7 -13.98 25.28 35.98
CA CYS A 7 -14.00 26.71 35.64
C CYS A 7 -15.27 26.98 34.83
N LEU A 8 -16.05 27.94 35.31
CA LEU A 8 -17.33 28.41 34.77
C LEU A 8 -17.27 29.94 34.77
N GLY A 9 -17.83 30.54 33.73
CA GLY A 9 -18.09 31.98 33.60
C GLY A 9 -17.36 32.59 32.41
N TRP A 10 -17.99 33.31 31.48
CA TRP A 10 -19.11 34.24 31.63
C TRP A 10 -20.03 34.25 30.39
N MET A 11 -21.31 34.56 30.64
CA MET A 11 -22.36 34.83 29.64
C MET A 11 -22.18 36.20 29.00
N SER A 12 -22.59 36.32 27.73
CA SER A 12 -23.29 37.53 27.25
C SER A 12 -24.08 37.22 25.98
N ARG A 13 -25.35 37.61 26.00
CA ARG A 13 -26.34 37.49 24.93
C ARG A 13 -26.15 38.66 23.95
N GLY A 14 -26.19 38.38 22.65
CA GLY A 14 -26.28 39.39 21.60
C GLY A 14 -27.09 38.88 20.43
N SER A 15 -28.36 39.28 20.35
CA SER A 15 -29.23 39.08 19.20
C SER A 15 -28.74 39.95 18.04
N ILE A 16 -28.48 39.35 16.87
CA ILE A 16 -28.22 40.09 15.63
C ILE A 16 -29.49 40.01 14.78
N ALA A 17 -30.05 41.19 14.53
CA ALA A 17 -31.24 41.41 13.72
C ALA A 17 -30.94 41.14 12.23
N TYR A 18 -31.80 40.37 11.59
CA TYR A 18 -31.85 40.25 10.13
C TYR A 18 -32.38 41.57 9.56
N LYS A 19 -31.53 42.31 8.84
CA LYS A 19 -31.98 43.39 7.95
C LYS A 19 -32.41 42.79 6.61
N GLN A 20 -33.68 42.97 6.27
CA GLN A 20 -34.23 42.79 4.92
C GLN A 20 -33.45 43.64 3.91
N ILE A 21 -33.02 43.01 2.82
CA ILE A 21 -32.46 43.66 1.62
C ILE A 21 -33.51 43.48 0.51
N PRO A 22 -33.80 44.50 -0.31
CA PRO A 22 -34.95 44.51 -1.21
C PRO A 22 -34.81 43.51 -2.37
N LEU A 23 -35.96 42.99 -2.80
CA LEU A 23 -36.09 42.10 -3.95
C LEU A 23 -35.72 42.85 -5.24
N VAL A 24 -34.58 42.53 -5.84
CA VAL A 24 -34.22 43.00 -7.18
C VAL A 24 -34.64 41.92 -8.18
N THR A 25 -35.63 42.23 -9.01
CA THR A 25 -36.03 41.43 -10.16
C THR A 25 -34.96 41.51 -11.23
N PHE A 26 -34.24 40.41 -11.48
CA PHE A 26 -33.35 40.27 -12.63
C PHE A 26 -34.06 39.50 -13.75
N THR A 27 -34.14 40.14 -14.91
CA THR A 27 -34.57 39.58 -16.19
C THR A 27 -33.57 38.54 -16.67
N SER A 28 -34.07 37.42 -17.19
CA SER A 28 -33.28 36.32 -17.73
C SER A 28 -32.57 36.73 -19.02
N SER A 29 -31.24 36.77 -19.00
CA SER A 29 -30.42 36.66 -20.20
C SER A 29 -29.42 35.54 -19.99
N SER A 30 -29.51 34.51 -20.85
CA SER A 30 -28.68 33.32 -20.82
C SER A 30 -27.28 33.62 -21.35
N THR A 31 -26.29 33.62 -20.46
CA THR A 31 -24.90 33.38 -20.80
C THR A 31 -24.35 32.31 -19.86
N LEU A 32 -23.97 31.17 -20.44
CA LEU A 32 -23.38 30.03 -19.76
C LEU A 32 -22.00 30.43 -19.20
N LEU A 33 -21.97 30.88 -17.95
CA LEU A 33 -20.75 30.90 -17.15
C LEU A 33 -20.57 29.51 -16.56
N SER A 34 -19.62 28.76 -17.14
CA SER A 34 -19.13 27.50 -16.61
C SER A 34 -18.74 27.66 -15.14
N ARG A 35 -19.41 26.92 -14.24
CA ARG A 35 -19.00 26.79 -12.85
C ARG A 35 -17.56 26.25 -12.82
N PRO A 36 -16.66 26.78 -11.98
CA PRO A 36 -15.34 26.21 -11.86
C PRO A 36 -15.49 24.81 -11.29
N VAL A 37 -15.04 23.83 -12.07
CA VAL A 37 -14.90 22.44 -11.67
C VAL A 37 -13.75 22.40 -10.66
N PHE A 38 -14.10 22.39 -9.37
CA PHE A 38 -13.16 21.96 -8.32
C PHE A 38 -13.18 20.43 -8.27
N THR A 39 -12.64 19.79 -9.29
CA THR A 39 -12.27 18.36 -9.24
C THR A 39 -10.83 18.23 -9.73
N ASP A 40 -10.08 17.32 -9.10
CA ASP A 40 -8.79 16.75 -9.54
C ASP A 40 -7.47 17.26 -8.95
N ALA A 41 -7.45 18.24 -8.02
CA ALA A 41 -6.18 18.66 -7.42
C ALA A 41 -5.65 17.72 -6.30
N ILE A 42 -6.52 16.96 -5.62
CA ILE A 42 -6.11 16.12 -4.47
C ILE A 42 -5.68 14.72 -4.94
N GLY A 43 -6.24 14.21 -6.04
CA GLY A 43 -5.91 12.89 -6.59
C GLY A 43 -4.49 12.79 -7.17
N SER A 44 -3.89 13.92 -7.56
CA SER A 44 -2.59 13.99 -8.25
C SER A 44 -1.38 14.15 -7.33
N LEU A 45 -1.57 14.34 -6.03
CA LEU A 45 -0.44 14.51 -5.11
C LEU A 45 0.30 13.17 -4.92
N PRO A 46 1.65 13.18 -4.97
CA PRO A 46 2.44 11.99 -4.69
C PRO A 46 2.23 11.54 -3.25
N LEU A 47 2.40 10.24 -3.00
CA LEU A 47 2.39 9.71 -1.64
C LEU A 47 3.59 10.26 -0.88
N THR A 48 3.36 10.74 0.35
CA THR A 48 4.47 11.02 1.25
C THR A 48 5.14 9.71 1.63
N SER A 49 6.45 9.74 1.86
CA SER A 49 7.24 8.57 2.22
C SER A 49 8.28 8.92 3.27
N ILE A 50 8.60 7.96 4.14
CA ILE A 50 9.79 8.01 4.98
C ILE A 50 10.89 7.24 4.26
N THR A 51 12.06 7.88 4.11
CA THR A 51 13.23 7.24 3.48
C THR A 51 14.32 7.07 4.52
N VAL A 52 14.77 5.84 4.71
CA VAL A 52 15.95 5.48 5.49
C VAL A 52 17.09 5.23 4.50
N PRO A 53 18.18 6.03 4.54
CA PRO A 53 19.32 5.82 3.66
C PRO A 53 20.06 4.53 4.02
N PRO A 54 20.96 4.05 3.14
CA PRO A 54 21.94 3.03 3.52
C PRO A 54 22.70 3.40 4.79
N ALA A 55 23.21 2.40 5.50
CA ALA A 55 24.02 2.58 6.69
C ALA A 55 25.23 3.47 6.40
N GLN A 56 25.71 4.19 7.42
CA GLN A 56 26.80 5.14 7.27
C GLN A 56 28.04 4.49 6.64
N GLY A 57 28.55 5.11 5.57
CA GLY A 57 29.71 4.61 4.83
C GLY A 57 29.39 3.53 3.79
N GLN A 58 28.14 3.11 3.65
CA GLN A 58 27.72 2.17 2.60
C GLN A 58 27.26 2.91 1.33
N THR A 59 27.63 2.36 0.18
CA THR A 59 27.07 2.80 -1.11
C THR A 59 25.66 2.25 -1.28
N HIS A 60 24.74 3.04 -1.84
CA HIS A 60 23.38 2.62 -2.16
C HIS A 60 23.42 1.57 -3.29
N THR A 61 22.99 0.34 -3.01
CA THR A 61 23.02 -0.76 -3.99
C THR A 61 21.64 -1.21 -4.44
N HIS A 62 20.64 -1.12 -3.57
CA HIS A 62 19.26 -1.54 -3.81
C HIS A 62 18.30 -0.63 -3.04
N THR A 63 17.04 -0.55 -3.50
CA THR A 63 15.96 0.09 -2.75
C THR A 63 14.85 -0.89 -2.46
N VAL A 64 14.39 -0.92 -1.21
CA VAL A 64 13.14 -1.57 -0.81
C VAL A 64 12.04 -0.53 -0.67
N VAL A 65 10.92 -0.71 -1.36
CA VAL A 65 9.69 0.05 -1.14
C VAL A 65 8.73 -0.83 -0.34
N PHE A 66 8.47 -0.49 0.93
CA PHE A 66 7.74 -1.37 1.86
C PHE A 66 6.42 -0.74 2.33
N LEU A 67 5.31 -1.33 1.89
CA LEU A 67 3.95 -0.86 2.19
C LEU A 67 3.41 -1.48 3.48
N HIS A 68 2.94 -0.61 4.39
CA HIS A 68 2.35 -1.00 5.68
C HIS A 68 0.90 -1.52 5.55
N GLY A 69 0.39 -2.14 6.62
CA GLY A 69 -0.98 -2.65 6.70
C GLY A 69 -2.04 -1.57 6.97
N ARG A 70 -3.33 -1.95 6.89
CA ARG A 70 -4.47 -1.04 7.15
C ARG A 70 -4.39 -0.48 8.58
N GLY A 71 -4.55 0.82 8.70
CA GLY A 71 -4.63 1.54 9.98
C GLY A 71 -3.29 1.89 10.62
N ASP A 72 -2.19 1.38 10.09
CA ASP A 72 -0.84 1.80 10.50
C ASP A 72 -0.43 3.11 9.81
N ASN A 73 0.79 3.59 10.05
CA ASN A 73 1.42 4.67 9.31
C ASN A 73 2.90 4.37 9.09
N ALA A 74 3.52 5.04 8.12
CA ALA A 74 4.90 4.80 7.72
C ALA A 74 5.89 4.88 8.89
N ALA A 75 5.72 5.85 9.80
CA ALA A 75 6.65 6.06 10.92
C ALA A 75 6.56 4.94 11.96
N ASN A 76 5.33 4.58 12.36
CA ASN A 76 5.10 3.50 13.31
C ASN A 76 5.54 2.16 12.72
N PHE A 77 5.14 1.89 11.48
CA PHE A 77 5.51 0.67 10.78
C PHE A 77 7.03 0.51 10.66
N SER A 78 7.73 1.51 10.12
CA SER A 78 9.19 1.45 9.96
C SER A 78 9.90 1.26 11.29
N SER A 79 9.41 1.91 12.36
CA SER A 79 9.96 1.76 13.71
C SER A 79 9.72 0.37 14.30
N SER A 80 8.56 -0.23 14.02
CA SER A 80 8.18 -1.57 14.52
C SER A 80 9.06 -2.70 13.95
N LEU A 81 9.65 -2.50 12.76
CA LEU A 81 10.53 -3.49 12.13
C LEU A 81 11.76 -3.82 12.98
N GLN A 82 12.15 -2.96 13.92
CA GLN A 82 13.26 -3.23 14.85
C GLN A 82 13.03 -4.45 15.76
N TYR A 83 11.76 -4.88 15.89
CA TYR A 83 11.35 -6.04 16.71
C TYR A 83 11.24 -7.32 15.90
N SER A 84 11.32 -7.26 14.57
CA SER A 84 11.28 -8.44 13.69
C SER A 84 12.71 -8.79 13.29
N ARG A 85 13.31 -9.73 14.03
CA ARG A 85 14.73 -10.08 13.89
C ARG A 85 14.92 -11.48 13.36
N ASP A 86 16.04 -11.73 12.70
CA ASP A 86 16.47 -13.04 12.25
C ASP A 86 17.09 -13.86 13.40
N SER A 87 17.50 -15.10 13.14
CA SER A 87 18.13 -15.98 14.14
C SER A 87 19.49 -15.47 14.67
N GLN A 88 20.07 -14.47 14.01
CA GLN A 88 21.32 -13.80 14.37
C GLN A 88 21.07 -12.44 15.03
N ASP A 89 19.85 -12.18 15.47
CA ASP A 89 19.43 -10.94 16.12
C ASP A 89 19.60 -9.69 15.23
N ARG A 90 19.49 -9.84 13.91
CA ARG A 90 19.55 -8.74 12.94
C ARG A 90 18.16 -8.39 12.44
N THR A 91 17.89 -7.10 12.26
CA THR A 91 16.76 -6.67 11.43
C THR A 91 17.06 -6.91 9.95
N LEU A 92 16.04 -6.79 9.08
CA LEU A 92 16.28 -6.79 7.63
C LEU A 92 17.26 -5.68 7.20
N ALA A 93 17.18 -4.49 7.81
CA ALA A 93 18.10 -3.40 7.50
C ALA A 93 19.54 -3.71 7.93
N ASP A 94 19.73 -4.38 9.06
CA ASP A 94 21.07 -4.83 9.52
C ASP A 94 21.66 -5.91 8.59
N ALA A 95 20.81 -6.79 8.05
CA ALA A 95 21.22 -7.83 7.10
C ALA A 95 21.60 -7.26 5.72
N PHE A 96 21.08 -6.09 5.36
CA PHE A 96 21.31 -5.41 4.08
C PHE A 96 21.72 -3.94 4.28
N PRO A 97 22.91 -3.66 4.84
CA PRO A 97 23.29 -2.31 5.25
C PRO A 97 23.50 -1.34 4.08
N SER A 98 23.64 -1.84 2.85
CA SER A 98 23.76 -1.02 1.63
C SER A 98 22.41 -0.68 0.97
N PHE A 99 21.30 -1.16 1.54
CA PHE A 99 19.96 -0.91 0.98
C PHE A 99 19.40 0.40 1.51
N ARG A 100 18.68 1.11 0.63
CA ARG A 100 17.77 2.18 1.02
C ARG A 100 16.39 1.59 1.28
N TRP A 101 15.67 2.11 2.28
CA TRP A 101 14.30 1.71 2.59
C TRP A 101 13.36 2.89 2.42
N VAL A 102 12.30 2.72 1.65
CA VAL A 102 11.26 3.72 1.40
C VAL A 102 9.94 3.16 1.93
N PHE A 103 9.30 3.91 2.82
CA PHE A 103 8.04 3.55 3.45
C PHE A 103 6.97 4.57 3.04
N PRO A 104 6.19 4.29 1.97
CA PRO A 104 5.10 5.16 1.56
C PRO A 104 3.97 5.18 2.59
N GLN A 105 3.33 6.33 2.76
CA GLN A 105 2.21 6.53 3.67
C GLN A 105 0.89 6.32 2.93
N ALA A 106 0.06 5.39 3.40
CA ALA A 106 -1.30 5.22 2.88
C ALA A 106 -2.15 6.48 3.14
N PRO A 107 -3.03 6.88 2.19
CA PRO A 107 -3.95 8.00 2.40
C PRO A 107 -4.92 7.76 3.57
N GLN A 108 -5.31 8.84 4.24
CA GLN A 108 -6.43 8.80 5.19
C GLN A 108 -7.76 8.75 4.43
N ARG A 109 -8.54 7.70 4.66
CA ARG A 109 -9.83 7.50 4.02
C ARG A 109 -10.89 7.14 5.05
N LYS A 110 -12.08 7.69 4.86
CA LYS A 110 -13.27 7.25 5.57
C LYS A 110 -13.65 5.85 5.09
N CYS A 111 -13.97 4.94 6.02
CA CYS A 111 -14.53 3.64 5.69
C CYS A 111 -15.94 3.80 5.11
N ALA A 112 -16.30 3.06 4.07
CA ALA A 112 -17.66 3.07 3.55
C ALA A 112 -18.64 2.39 4.52
N SER A 113 -18.18 1.38 5.27
CA SER A 113 -19.01 0.57 6.17
C SER A 113 -19.07 1.07 7.62
N SER A 114 -18.31 2.11 8.00
CA SER A 114 -18.25 2.62 9.38
C SER A 114 -17.98 4.13 9.41
N PRO A 115 -18.18 4.84 10.54
CA PRO A 115 -17.87 6.26 10.65
C PRO A 115 -16.36 6.54 10.76
N ASP A 116 -15.52 5.50 10.85
CA ASP A 116 -14.10 5.63 11.14
C ASP A 116 -13.30 6.14 9.93
N VAL A 117 -12.16 6.76 10.22
CA VAL A 117 -11.16 7.18 9.24
C VAL A 117 -9.86 6.45 9.53
N TRP A 118 -9.33 5.75 8.54
CA TRP A 118 -8.11 4.97 8.66
C TRP A 118 -7.11 5.35 7.58
N ASN A 119 -5.83 5.18 7.88
CA ASN A 119 -4.80 5.10 6.85
C ASN A 119 -4.98 3.78 6.09
N GLN A 120 -5.48 3.84 4.86
CA GLN A 120 -5.77 2.63 4.09
C GLN A 120 -5.56 2.85 2.60
N TRP A 121 -4.90 1.90 1.95
CA TRP A 121 -4.61 1.94 0.52
C TRP A 121 -5.89 1.95 -0.31
N PHE A 122 -6.85 1.13 0.12
CA PHE A 122 -8.18 1.02 -0.45
C PHE A 122 -9.19 0.63 0.65
N ASP A 123 -10.48 0.80 0.38
CA ASP A 123 -11.52 0.51 1.36
C ASP A 123 -11.96 -0.96 1.31
N VAL A 124 -12.33 -1.51 2.47
CA VAL A 124 -12.85 -2.87 2.61
C VAL A 124 -14.14 -2.80 3.41
N TRP A 125 -15.26 -3.11 2.76
CA TRP A 125 -16.58 -3.06 3.37
C TRP A 125 -16.71 -4.01 4.55
N ASN A 126 -16.40 -5.30 4.33
CA ASN A 126 -16.48 -6.32 5.36
C ASN A 126 -15.18 -7.14 5.40
N VAL A 127 -14.39 -6.96 6.47
CA VAL A 127 -13.11 -7.67 6.64
C VAL A 127 -13.27 -9.17 6.89
N ARG A 128 -14.47 -9.63 7.26
CA ARG A 128 -14.79 -11.06 7.44
C ARG A 128 -15.37 -11.69 6.17
N ASN A 129 -15.86 -10.88 5.23
CA ASN A 129 -16.40 -11.32 3.95
C ASN A 129 -15.96 -10.36 2.83
N LEU A 130 -14.77 -10.62 2.29
CA LEU A 130 -14.09 -9.70 1.38
C LEU A 130 -14.78 -9.56 0.00
N SER A 131 -15.67 -10.48 -0.36
CA SER A 131 -16.47 -10.38 -1.59
C SER A 131 -17.64 -9.41 -1.46
N GLU A 132 -18.04 -9.06 -0.23
CA GLU A 132 -19.14 -8.12 -0.01
C GLU A 132 -18.69 -6.70 -0.42
N ASN A 133 -19.37 -6.12 -1.41
CA ASN A 133 -19.03 -4.81 -1.99
C ASN A 133 -17.55 -4.70 -2.42
N GLU A 134 -17.02 -5.77 -3.02
CA GLU A 134 -15.60 -5.87 -3.38
C GLU A 134 -15.13 -4.71 -4.27
N ASP A 135 -15.99 -4.21 -5.16
CA ASP A 135 -15.66 -3.15 -6.12
C ASP A 135 -15.26 -1.82 -5.45
N LEU A 136 -15.60 -1.59 -4.17
CA LEU A 136 -15.10 -0.44 -3.40
C LEU A 136 -13.56 -0.41 -3.29
N GLN A 137 -12.91 -1.57 -3.39
CA GLN A 137 -11.46 -1.68 -3.38
C GLN A 137 -10.83 -1.02 -4.62
N ALA A 138 -11.55 -0.99 -5.75
CA ALA A 138 -11.03 -0.50 -7.03
C ALA A 138 -10.69 1.00 -6.97
N GLU A 139 -11.51 1.80 -6.30
CA GLU A 139 -11.32 3.26 -6.20
C GLU A 139 -9.98 3.62 -5.54
N GLY A 140 -9.69 3.00 -4.39
CA GLY A 140 -8.44 3.24 -3.68
C GLY A 140 -7.23 2.70 -4.44
N LEU A 141 -7.34 1.48 -5.00
CA LEU A 141 -6.27 0.87 -5.79
C LEU A 141 -5.96 1.70 -7.05
N LYS A 142 -6.99 2.18 -7.74
CA LYS A 142 -6.87 3.05 -8.91
C LYS A 142 -6.12 4.34 -8.58
N GLU A 143 -6.32 4.89 -7.38
CA GLU A 143 -5.60 6.08 -6.93
C GLU A 143 -4.14 5.80 -6.57
N VAL A 144 -3.86 4.74 -5.81
CA VAL A 144 -2.52 4.57 -5.20
C VAL A 144 -1.54 3.80 -6.07
N VAL A 145 -2.00 2.89 -6.95
CA VAL A 145 -1.12 2.08 -7.79
C VAL A 145 -0.25 2.95 -8.71
N PRO A 146 -0.77 3.98 -9.43
CA PRO A 146 0.07 4.90 -10.20
C PRO A 146 1.15 5.58 -9.35
N LYS A 147 0.79 6.03 -8.15
CA LYS A 147 1.71 6.72 -7.23
C LYS A 147 2.83 5.80 -6.74
N ILE A 148 2.52 4.52 -6.52
CA ILE A 148 3.54 3.51 -6.16
C ILE A 148 4.43 3.20 -7.36
N ARG A 149 3.87 3.11 -8.58
CA ARG A 149 4.66 2.96 -9.82
C ARG A 149 5.66 4.11 -9.98
N ASP A 150 5.24 5.34 -9.68
CA ASP A 150 6.12 6.52 -9.73
C ASP A 150 7.26 6.44 -8.70
N ILE A 151 6.97 5.96 -7.49
CA ILE A 151 8.00 5.72 -6.46
C ILE A 151 8.99 4.66 -6.95
N LEU A 152 8.52 3.53 -7.49
CA LEU A 152 9.40 2.48 -8.01
C LEU A 152 10.26 2.99 -9.16
N ALA A 153 9.69 3.76 -10.09
CA ALA A 153 10.41 4.36 -11.21
C ALA A 153 11.48 5.36 -10.73
N LYS A 154 11.15 6.20 -9.75
CA LYS A 154 12.10 7.13 -9.15
C LYS A 154 13.27 6.39 -8.50
N GLU A 155 13.00 5.35 -7.72
CA GLU A 155 14.04 4.60 -7.03
C GLU A 155 14.89 3.75 -8.01
N ALA A 156 14.31 3.27 -9.11
CA ALA A 156 15.07 2.66 -10.20
C ALA A 156 15.98 3.69 -10.88
N ASN A 157 15.51 4.91 -11.12
CA ASN A 157 16.31 6.00 -11.71
C ASN A 157 17.48 6.40 -10.81
N ASP A 158 17.29 6.44 -9.49
CA ASP A 158 18.36 6.67 -8.50
C ASP A 158 19.40 5.54 -8.50
N LEU A 159 19.08 4.38 -9.09
CA LEU A 159 19.93 3.21 -9.28
C LEU A 159 20.33 3.05 -10.77
N ASP A 160 20.51 4.14 -11.50
CA ASP A 160 20.92 4.16 -12.92
C ASP A 160 19.98 3.38 -13.86
N GLY A 161 18.68 3.39 -13.55
CA GLY A 161 17.64 2.68 -14.32
C GLY A 161 17.56 1.18 -14.03
N ARG A 162 18.23 0.69 -12.97
CA ARG A 162 18.28 -0.73 -12.60
C ARG A 162 17.06 -1.18 -11.80
N TRP A 163 16.02 -1.56 -12.53
CA TRP A 163 14.79 -2.13 -11.94
C TRP A 163 15.02 -3.45 -11.19
N ASP A 164 16.01 -4.24 -11.60
CA ASP A 164 16.44 -5.47 -10.92
C ASP A 164 17.09 -5.19 -9.54
N LYS A 165 17.28 -3.93 -9.17
CA LYS A 165 17.77 -3.48 -7.86
C LYS A 165 16.68 -2.81 -7.00
N VAL A 166 15.44 -2.77 -7.50
CA VAL A 166 14.28 -2.31 -6.74
C VAL A 166 13.48 -3.52 -6.25
N ILE A 167 13.16 -3.53 -4.96
CA ILE A 167 12.37 -4.57 -4.30
C ILE A 167 11.07 -3.95 -3.82
N LEU A 168 9.94 -4.60 -4.12
CA LEU A 168 8.63 -4.23 -3.56
C LEU A 168 8.32 -5.14 -2.38
N MET A 169 7.88 -4.58 -1.26
CA MET A 169 7.46 -5.36 -0.10
C MET A 169 6.12 -4.85 0.42
N GLY A 170 5.36 -5.71 1.08
CA GLY A 170 4.14 -5.29 1.74
C GLY A 170 3.61 -6.29 2.76
N ILE A 171 3.00 -5.78 3.82
CA ILE A 171 2.28 -6.57 4.82
C ILE A 171 0.77 -6.31 4.72
N SER A 172 -0.05 -7.35 4.85
CA SER A 172 -1.52 -7.22 4.93
C SER A 172 -2.09 -6.44 3.73
N MET A 173 -2.83 -5.36 3.96
CA MET A 173 -3.33 -4.47 2.89
C MET A 173 -2.21 -3.88 2.02
N GLY A 174 -1.02 -3.65 2.58
CA GLY A 174 0.16 -3.24 1.82
C GLY A 174 0.60 -4.34 0.84
N SER A 175 0.59 -5.61 1.26
CA SER A 175 0.86 -6.76 0.39
C SER A 175 -0.17 -6.86 -0.74
N ALA A 176 -1.46 -6.73 -0.40
CA ALA A 176 -2.56 -6.74 -1.36
C ALA A 176 -2.46 -5.62 -2.41
N THR A 177 -2.00 -4.44 -1.98
CA THR A 177 -1.74 -3.30 -2.87
C THR A 177 -0.53 -3.57 -3.76
N SER A 178 0.55 -4.12 -3.21
CA SER A 178 1.75 -4.49 -3.97
C SER A 178 1.47 -5.50 -5.08
N VAL A 179 0.57 -6.45 -4.85
CA VAL A 179 0.10 -7.40 -5.88
C VAL A 179 -0.53 -6.66 -7.06
N HIS A 180 -1.46 -5.73 -6.80
CA HIS A 180 -2.08 -4.92 -7.86
C HIS A 180 -1.11 -3.95 -8.51
N THR A 181 -0.10 -3.46 -7.78
CA THR A 181 1.00 -2.70 -8.37
C THR A 181 1.74 -3.54 -9.41
N LEU A 182 2.12 -4.78 -9.08
CA LEU A 182 2.79 -5.68 -10.04
C LEU A 182 1.92 -6.01 -11.25
N PHE A 183 0.62 -6.19 -11.07
CA PHE A 183 -0.30 -6.47 -12.18
C PHE A 183 -0.34 -5.33 -13.20
N ASN A 184 -0.16 -4.09 -12.73
CA ASN A 184 -0.30 -2.88 -13.51
C ASN A 184 1.03 -2.15 -13.76
N LEU A 185 2.16 -2.78 -13.43
CA LEU A 185 3.50 -2.24 -13.65
C LEU A 185 4.04 -2.72 -14.99
N ASP A 186 4.53 -1.77 -15.79
CA ASP A 186 5.37 -2.05 -16.94
C ASP A 186 6.78 -1.50 -16.69
N ILE A 187 7.79 -2.22 -17.16
CA ILE A 187 9.20 -1.89 -16.96
C ILE A 187 9.88 -1.84 -18.34
N PRO A 188 10.65 -0.78 -18.66
CA PRO A 188 11.40 -0.72 -19.91
C PRO A 188 12.40 -1.87 -20.06
N ALA A 189 12.69 -2.29 -21.29
CA ALA A 189 13.73 -3.28 -21.57
C ALA A 189 15.15 -2.69 -21.35
N PRO A 190 16.20 -3.52 -21.13
CA PRO A 190 16.18 -4.98 -20.98
C PRO A 190 15.89 -5.42 -19.53
N ASN A 191 15.32 -6.62 -19.36
CA ASN A 191 14.95 -7.24 -18.07
C ASN A 191 13.77 -6.57 -17.36
N LYS A 192 12.56 -6.86 -17.87
CA LYS A 192 11.29 -6.37 -17.36
C LYS A 192 10.90 -7.07 -16.05
N GLY A 193 11.54 -6.76 -14.93
CA GLY A 193 11.25 -7.33 -13.62
C GLY A 193 11.84 -6.49 -12.49
N LEU A 194 11.26 -6.60 -11.30
CA LEU A 194 11.85 -6.11 -10.06
C LEU A 194 12.88 -7.12 -9.54
N GLY A 195 13.79 -6.68 -8.67
CA GLY A 195 14.73 -7.58 -8.00
C GLY A 195 14.01 -8.65 -7.18
N ALA A 196 12.92 -8.26 -6.51
CA ALA A 196 12.00 -9.18 -5.85
C ALA A 196 10.66 -8.52 -5.48
N PHE A 197 9.66 -9.35 -5.19
CA PHE A 197 8.50 -8.98 -4.37
C PHE A 197 8.41 -9.88 -3.14
N ILE A 198 8.21 -9.29 -1.96
CA ILE A 198 7.93 -10.04 -0.73
C ILE A 198 6.61 -9.59 -0.10
N GLY A 199 5.68 -10.54 0.07
CA GLY A 199 4.39 -10.32 0.69
C GLY A 199 4.24 -11.06 2.01
N PHE A 200 3.84 -10.35 3.07
CA PHE A 200 3.57 -10.93 4.39
C PHE A 200 2.09 -10.83 4.73
N SER A 201 1.48 -11.92 5.22
CA SER A 201 0.08 -11.98 5.65
C SER A 201 -0.90 -11.35 4.65
N GLY A 202 -0.66 -11.60 3.35
CA GLY A 202 -1.33 -10.94 2.24
C GLY A 202 -2.56 -11.68 1.71
N ARG A 203 -3.31 -10.99 0.84
CA ARG A 203 -4.33 -11.60 -0.03
C ARG A 203 -4.34 -10.88 -1.38
N CYS A 204 -4.97 -11.50 -2.39
CA CYS A 204 -5.22 -10.85 -3.68
C CYS A 204 -6.64 -10.23 -3.71
N PRO A 205 -6.80 -8.91 -3.85
CA PRO A 205 -8.10 -8.31 -4.21
C PRO A 205 -8.59 -8.79 -5.57
N PHE A 206 -9.91 -8.94 -5.73
CA PHE A 206 -10.59 -9.45 -6.92
C PHE A 206 -10.23 -10.90 -7.25
N ALA A 207 -9.95 -11.69 -6.21
CA ALA A 207 -9.62 -13.11 -6.33
C ALA A 207 -10.72 -13.85 -7.11
N GLY A 208 -10.33 -14.52 -8.19
CA GLY A 208 -11.25 -15.20 -9.10
C GLY A 208 -11.40 -14.54 -10.47
N ARG A 209 -10.97 -13.28 -10.62
CA ARG A 209 -10.84 -12.62 -11.93
C ARG A 209 -9.52 -13.03 -12.60
N THR A 210 -9.52 -13.05 -13.93
CA THR A 210 -8.30 -13.16 -14.74
C THR A 210 -7.43 -11.90 -14.60
N LEU A 211 -6.15 -11.98 -14.98
CA LEU A 211 -5.24 -10.82 -14.94
C LEU A 211 -5.78 -9.63 -15.77
N ASP A 212 -6.36 -9.90 -16.93
CA ASP A 212 -6.95 -8.88 -17.81
C ASP A 212 -8.18 -8.23 -17.16
N GLU A 213 -9.06 -9.02 -16.54
CA GLU A 213 -10.21 -8.50 -15.80
C GLU A 213 -9.80 -7.67 -14.58
N MET A 214 -8.76 -8.06 -13.84
CA MET A 214 -8.21 -7.29 -12.72
C MET A 214 -7.65 -5.94 -13.19
N ARG A 215 -6.91 -5.93 -14.31
CA ARG A 215 -6.41 -4.69 -14.93
C ARG A 215 -7.55 -3.78 -15.40
N LYS A 216 -8.54 -4.35 -16.08
CA LYS A 216 -9.76 -3.65 -16.52
C LYS A 216 -10.58 -3.11 -15.35
N THR A 217 -10.51 -3.74 -14.19
CA THR A 217 -11.21 -3.26 -12.98
C THR A 217 -10.66 -1.89 -12.55
N LEU A 218 -9.34 -1.70 -12.61
CA LEU A 218 -8.72 -0.42 -12.21
C LEU A 218 -8.72 0.63 -13.33
N GLN A 219 -8.77 0.21 -14.59
CA GLN A 219 -8.78 1.11 -15.76
C GLN A 219 -7.61 2.11 -15.73
N LEU A 220 -6.42 1.60 -15.41
CA LEU A 220 -5.21 2.41 -15.34
C LEU A 220 -4.59 2.60 -16.71
N ASP A 221 -3.98 3.76 -16.91
CA ASP A 221 -3.17 4.04 -18.10
C ASP A 221 -1.83 3.28 -18.05
N SER A 222 -1.25 3.06 -19.24
CA SER A 222 0.09 2.47 -19.39
C SER A 222 0.23 1.11 -18.68
N VAL A 223 -0.83 0.30 -18.72
CA VAL A 223 -0.84 -1.09 -18.23
C VAL A 223 -0.36 -2.02 -19.35
N PRO A 224 0.56 -2.96 -19.09
CA PRO A 224 1.08 -3.81 -20.14
C PRO A 224 0.07 -4.88 -20.56
N ALA A 225 0.03 -5.20 -21.85
CA ALA A 225 -0.76 -6.33 -22.37
C ALA A 225 -0.13 -7.71 -22.01
N HIS A 226 1.13 -7.72 -21.61
CA HIS A 226 1.87 -8.92 -21.19
C HIS A 226 1.95 -9.07 -19.66
N SER A 227 2.51 -10.17 -19.18
CA SER A 227 2.80 -10.41 -17.76
C SER A 227 4.30 -10.52 -17.46
N ASP A 228 5.15 -9.96 -18.32
CA ASP A 228 6.62 -10.06 -18.19
C ASP A 228 7.15 -9.65 -16.80
N VAL A 229 6.68 -8.52 -16.24
CA VAL A 229 7.07 -8.08 -14.89
C VAL A 229 6.75 -9.14 -13.83
N LEU A 230 5.56 -9.73 -13.88
CA LEU A 230 5.19 -10.82 -12.96
C LEU A 230 6.05 -12.07 -13.16
N LYS A 231 6.31 -12.45 -14.41
CA LYS A 231 7.10 -13.64 -14.76
C LYS A 231 8.57 -13.52 -14.34
N ASN A 232 9.13 -12.32 -14.47
CA ASN A 232 10.56 -12.07 -14.25
C ASN A 232 10.89 -11.57 -12.84
N THR A 233 9.89 -11.25 -12.02
CA THR A 233 10.10 -10.84 -10.62
C THR A 233 10.04 -12.08 -9.72
N PRO A 234 11.11 -12.44 -9.00
CA PRO A 234 11.07 -13.46 -7.96
C PRO A 234 10.11 -13.04 -6.84
N ILE A 235 9.22 -13.94 -6.42
CA ILE A 235 8.23 -13.65 -5.37
C ILE A 235 8.45 -14.57 -4.16
N LEU A 236 8.46 -13.98 -2.96
CA LEU A 236 8.30 -14.69 -1.69
C LEU A 236 6.99 -14.26 -1.04
N LEU A 237 6.21 -15.23 -0.59
CA LEU A 237 5.02 -15.01 0.21
C LEU A 237 5.12 -15.78 1.53
N GLU A 238 4.87 -15.08 2.63
CA GLU A 238 4.93 -15.58 3.99
C GLU A 238 3.59 -15.40 4.71
N HIS A 239 3.14 -16.42 5.44
CA HIS A 239 1.88 -16.37 6.17
C HIS A 239 1.88 -17.29 7.39
N CYS A 240 1.24 -16.87 8.49
CA CYS A 240 1.00 -17.72 9.65
C CYS A 240 -0.36 -18.43 9.53
N VAL A 241 -0.41 -19.72 9.86
CA VAL A 241 -1.63 -20.54 9.78
C VAL A 241 -2.69 -20.05 10.77
N ASP A 242 -2.28 -19.53 11.93
CA ASP A 242 -3.15 -19.00 12.98
C ASP A 242 -3.52 -17.52 12.81
N ASP A 243 -3.27 -16.92 11.63
CA ASP A 243 -3.64 -15.53 11.34
C ASP A 243 -5.17 -15.32 11.47
N PRO A 244 -5.63 -14.52 12.46
CA PRO A 244 -7.05 -14.37 12.74
C PRO A 244 -7.72 -13.27 11.88
N LEU A 245 -6.94 -12.50 11.11
CA LEU A 245 -7.42 -11.33 10.38
C LEU A 245 -7.44 -11.56 8.87
N VAL A 246 -6.35 -12.09 8.33
CA VAL A 246 -6.24 -12.50 6.94
C VAL A 246 -5.98 -14.00 6.95
N LEU A 247 -7.04 -14.77 6.76
CA LEU A 247 -6.97 -16.23 6.86
C LEU A 247 -5.92 -16.77 5.88
N VAL A 248 -5.12 -17.74 6.33
CA VAL A 248 -4.03 -18.33 5.52
C VAL A 248 -4.51 -18.86 4.16
N ASP A 249 -5.75 -19.33 4.08
CA ASP A 249 -6.34 -19.80 2.82
C ASP A 249 -6.46 -18.70 1.76
N TRP A 250 -6.61 -17.44 2.16
CA TRP A 250 -6.59 -16.31 1.23
C TRP A 250 -5.18 -16.05 0.69
N GLY A 251 -4.15 -16.24 1.52
CA GLY A 251 -2.75 -16.19 1.10
C GLY A 251 -2.37 -17.35 0.16
N ARG A 252 -2.82 -18.57 0.48
CA ARG A 252 -2.70 -19.75 -0.41
C ARG A 252 -3.35 -19.48 -1.76
N TRP A 253 -4.57 -18.94 -1.77
CA TRP A 253 -5.24 -18.56 -3.02
C TRP A 253 -4.45 -17.51 -3.79
N GLN A 254 -3.94 -16.46 -3.14
CA GLN A 254 -3.07 -15.48 -3.79
C GLN A 254 -1.85 -16.14 -4.46
N CYS A 255 -1.21 -17.09 -3.77
CA CYS A 255 -0.07 -17.83 -4.31
C CYS A 255 -0.43 -18.55 -5.62
N GLU A 256 -1.58 -19.24 -5.65
CA GLU A 256 -2.05 -19.94 -6.84
C GLU A 256 -2.47 -18.99 -7.97
N ILE A 257 -3.07 -17.84 -7.66
CA ILE A 257 -3.36 -16.79 -8.66
C ILE A 257 -2.05 -16.30 -9.32
N LEU A 258 -1.05 -15.94 -8.50
CA LEU A 258 0.21 -15.40 -9.01
C LEU A 258 0.94 -16.42 -9.91
N LYS A 259 1.00 -17.69 -9.48
CA LYS A 259 1.52 -18.78 -10.31
C LYS A 259 0.72 -18.95 -11.60
N GLY A 260 -0.62 -18.89 -11.52
CA GLY A 260 -1.51 -18.96 -12.68
C GLY A 260 -1.29 -17.83 -13.68
N PHE A 261 -0.82 -16.66 -13.23
CA PHE A 261 -0.43 -15.53 -14.09
C PHE A 261 1.03 -15.62 -14.60
N GLY A 262 1.75 -16.68 -14.22
CA GLY A 262 3.10 -17.02 -14.68
C GLY A 262 4.22 -16.59 -13.74
N ALA A 263 3.92 -16.11 -12.52
CA ALA A 263 4.95 -15.69 -11.58
C ALA A 263 5.70 -16.88 -10.95
N ASN A 264 6.97 -16.68 -10.63
CA ASN A 264 7.77 -17.62 -9.85
C ASN A 264 7.61 -17.33 -8.34
N VAL A 265 6.80 -18.12 -7.65
CA VAL A 265 6.41 -17.88 -6.25
C VAL A 265 7.01 -18.93 -5.32
N THR A 266 7.80 -18.47 -4.35
CA THR A 266 8.17 -19.22 -3.15
C THR A 266 7.14 -18.95 -2.07
N TRP A 267 6.55 -20.02 -1.53
CA TRP A 267 5.54 -19.95 -0.47
C TRP A 267 6.11 -20.50 0.84
N ARG A 268 5.89 -19.77 1.93
CA ARG A 268 6.30 -20.14 3.29
C ARG A 268 5.13 -19.95 4.24
N GLU A 269 4.83 -21.01 4.97
CA GLU A 269 3.82 -21.02 6.01
C GLU A 269 4.44 -21.36 7.36
N TYR A 270 3.94 -20.70 8.39
CA TYR A 270 4.36 -20.92 9.78
C TYR A 270 3.15 -21.34 10.61
N GLY A 271 3.32 -22.33 11.49
CA GLY A 271 2.19 -22.90 12.24
C GLY A 271 1.50 -21.92 13.19
N SER A 272 2.25 -20.94 13.71
CA SER A 272 1.76 -19.90 14.62
C SER A 272 2.48 -18.58 14.38
N GLY A 273 1.94 -17.46 14.86
CA GLY A 273 2.58 -16.13 14.75
C GLY A 273 1.59 -15.00 14.53
N GLY A 274 0.34 -15.33 14.25
CA GLY A 274 -0.75 -14.38 14.06
C GLY A 274 -0.57 -13.50 12.82
N HIS A 275 -1.22 -12.33 12.84
CA HIS A 275 -1.20 -11.37 11.73
C HIS A 275 0.04 -10.47 11.74
N TRP A 276 1.24 -11.06 11.69
CA TRP A 276 2.52 -10.35 11.73
C TRP A 276 3.66 -11.12 11.07
N PHE A 277 4.86 -10.52 11.04
CA PHE A 277 6.09 -11.19 10.63
C PHE A 277 6.41 -12.37 11.55
N HIS A 278 6.69 -13.54 10.98
CA HIS A 278 7.15 -14.66 11.75
C HIS A 278 8.64 -14.49 12.08
N SER A 279 9.00 -14.40 13.36
CA SER A 279 10.37 -14.18 13.82
C SER A 279 10.78 -15.26 14.82
N PRO A 280 12.00 -15.83 14.72
CA PRO A 280 13.06 -15.45 13.78
C PRO A 280 12.93 -16.05 12.37
N GLN A 281 12.25 -17.18 12.24
CA GLN A 281 12.33 -18.02 11.03
C GLN A 281 11.87 -17.33 9.74
N GLY A 282 10.81 -16.51 9.76
CA GLY A 282 10.37 -15.78 8.57
C GLY A 282 11.36 -14.69 8.14
N MET A 283 12.01 -14.03 9.11
CA MET A 283 13.09 -13.10 8.78
C MET A 283 14.31 -13.82 8.20
N ASP A 284 14.66 -15.01 8.70
CA ASP A 284 15.72 -15.84 8.10
C ASP A 284 15.36 -16.23 6.65
N ASP A 285 14.11 -16.65 6.40
CA ASP A 285 13.61 -17.01 5.07
C ASP A 285 13.65 -15.82 4.11
N ALA A 286 13.16 -14.64 4.52
CA ALA A 286 13.19 -13.42 3.73
C ALA A 286 14.63 -12.99 3.38
N ILE A 287 15.55 -13.02 4.35
CA ILE A 287 16.97 -12.70 4.13
C ILE A 287 17.61 -13.71 3.18
N GLY A 288 17.37 -15.00 3.41
CA GLY A 288 17.89 -16.08 2.58
C GLY A 288 17.39 -15.98 1.14
N PHE A 289 16.11 -15.68 0.96
CA PHE A 289 15.50 -15.45 -0.35
C PHE A 289 16.13 -14.28 -1.09
N LEU A 290 16.22 -13.10 -0.45
CA LEU A 290 16.83 -11.92 -1.08
C LEU A 290 18.30 -12.16 -1.48
N LYS A 291 19.09 -12.84 -0.63
CA LYS A 291 20.48 -13.21 -0.94
C LYS A 291 20.61 -14.17 -2.13
N ALA A 292 19.58 -14.96 -2.40
CA ALA A 292 19.60 -15.93 -3.50
C ALA A 292 19.23 -15.31 -4.85
N VAL A 293 18.49 -14.18 -4.87
CA VAL A 293 17.90 -13.62 -6.09
C VAL A 293 18.49 -12.27 -6.54
N LEU A 294 19.23 -11.57 -5.67
CA LEU A 294 19.83 -10.25 -5.94
C LEU A 294 21.32 -10.31 -6.30
#